data_AF-A0A2M7X1I4-F1
#
_entry.id   AF-A0A2M7X1I4-F1
#
_cell.length_a   1.000
_cell.length_b   1.000
_cell.length_c   1.000
_cell.angle_alpha   90.00
_cell.angle_beta   90.00
_cell.angle_gamma   90.00
#
_symmetry.space_group_name_H-M   'P 1'
#
loop_
_entity.id
_entity.type
_entity.pdbx_description
1 polymer ?
#
loop_
_entity_poly.entity_id
_entity_poly.type
_entity_poly.pdbx_seq_one_letter_code
_entity_poly.pdbx_strand_id
1 'polypeptide(L)'
;MLTTEQVNNVPNPSGRGGFSDHPENRNNGGRYPRGESLTYWMNKFKSMTVKEFSNWQESTPDTERTIVADLAYSRVQKATESLQDFKEVADRTEGKAVITIQSDDSVLFDNEVKIITFSNEDHQSDRDD
;
A
#
# COMPACT_ATOMS: atom_id res chain seq x y z
N MET A 1 -18.86 -38.15 23.62
CA MET A 1 -20.20 -37.56 23.86
C MET A 1 -20.00 -36.10 24.20
N LEU A 2 -20.55 -35.18 23.42
CA LEU A 2 -20.71 -33.79 23.86
C LEU A 2 -21.92 -33.76 24.80
N THR A 3 -21.76 -33.18 25.99
CA THR A 3 -22.81 -33.11 27.02
C THR A 3 -23.96 -32.23 26.53
N THR A 4 -25.19 -32.69 26.70
CA THR A 4 -26.44 -32.06 26.24
C THR A 4 -26.58 -30.58 26.61
N GLU A 5 -25.89 -30.10 27.65
CA GLU A 5 -25.91 -28.68 28.06
C GLU A 5 -25.17 -27.73 27.12
N GLN A 6 -24.18 -28.19 26.34
CA GLN A 6 -23.48 -27.34 25.36
C GLN A 6 -24.34 -27.03 24.12
N VAL A 7 -25.44 -27.76 23.90
CA VAL A 7 -26.34 -27.58 22.75
C VAL A 7 -27.38 -26.49 23.02
N ASN A 8 -27.65 -26.14 24.29
CA ASN A 8 -28.70 -25.19 24.66
C ASN A 8 -28.26 -23.74 24.78
N ASN A 9 -26.96 -23.44 24.68
CA ASN A 9 -26.47 -22.08 24.80
C ASN A 9 -26.12 -21.53 23.41
N VAL A 10 -27.14 -21.33 22.57
CA VAL A 10 -26.99 -20.74 21.23
C VAL A 10 -26.78 -19.23 21.40
N PRO A 11 -25.59 -18.67 21.11
CA PRO A 11 -25.31 -17.25 21.40
C PRO A 11 -26.10 -16.25 20.53
N ASN A 12 -26.87 -16.74 19.54
CA ASN A 12 -27.83 -15.95 18.77
C ASN A 12 -29.06 -16.81 18.41
N PRO A 13 -30.03 -16.97 19.34
CA PRO A 13 -31.17 -17.84 19.12
C PRO A 13 -32.12 -17.33 18.04
N SER A 14 -32.06 -16.03 17.70
CA SER A 14 -32.88 -15.43 16.65
C SER A 14 -32.24 -15.48 15.25
N GLY A 15 -30.94 -15.80 15.16
CA GLY A 15 -30.16 -15.72 13.93
C GLY A 15 -30.01 -14.31 13.34
N ARG A 16 -30.43 -13.26 14.06
CA ARG A 16 -30.42 -11.86 13.59
C ARG A 16 -29.12 -11.14 13.87
N GLY A 17 -28.78 -10.15 13.06
CA GLY A 17 -27.60 -9.31 13.24
C GLY A 17 -26.39 -9.70 12.38
N GLY A 18 -26.57 -10.66 11.46
CA GLY A 18 -25.56 -11.01 10.46
C GLY A 18 -25.54 -10.02 9.29
N PHE A 19 -24.58 -10.17 8.37
CA PHE A 19 -24.49 -9.33 7.16
C PHE A 19 -25.65 -9.49 6.16
N SER A 20 -26.55 -10.47 6.40
CA SER A 20 -27.83 -10.55 5.69
C SER A 20 -28.84 -9.52 6.19
N ASP A 21 -28.81 -9.18 7.48
CA ASP A 21 -29.70 -8.19 8.10
C ASP A 21 -29.11 -6.78 8.09
N HIS A 22 -27.77 -6.69 8.19
CA HIS A 22 -27.01 -5.45 8.13
C HIS A 22 -26.00 -5.47 6.98
N PRO A 23 -26.46 -5.42 5.72
CA PRO A 23 -25.57 -5.40 4.56
C PRO A 23 -24.64 -4.17 4.54
N GLU A 24 -25.00 -3.08 5.22
CA GLU A 24 -24.17 -1.87 5.39
C GLU A 24 -22.89 -2.12 6.19
N ASN A 25 -22.91 -3.08 7.13
CA ASN A 25 -21.73 -3.48 7.90
C ASN A 25 -20.83 -4.44 7.11
N ARG A 26 -21.29 -4.90 5.95
CA ARG A 26 -20.51 -5.77 5.07
C ARG A 26 -19.41 -4.94 4.42
N ASN A 27 -18.17 -5.11 4.88
CA ASN A 27 -17.03 -4.62 4.13
C ASN A 27 -16.90 -5.46 2.84
N ASN A 28 -17.53 -4.99 1.77
CA ASN A 28 -17.64 -5.67 0.47
C ASN A 28 -16.29 -5.92 -0.23
N GLY A 29 -15.16 -5.64 0.42
CA GLY A 29 -13.83 -5.99 -0.05
C GLY A 29 -12.76 -6.21 1.03
N GLY A 30 -13.09 -6.21 2.33
CA GLY A 30 -12.16 -6.41 3.44
C GLY A 30 -10.95 -5.45 3.50
N ARG A 31 -10.94 -4.42 2.66
CA ARG A 31 -9.78 -3.54 2.40
C ARG A 31 -10.08 -2.13 2.87
N TYR A 32 -9.01 -1.40 3.21
CA TYR A 32 -9.05 0.06 3.42
C TYR A 32 -9.79 0.75 2.26
N PRO A 33 -10.36 1.96 2.48
CA PRO A 33 -10.98 2.75 1.44
C PRO A 33 -10.07 2.78 0.21
N ARG A 34 -10.61 2.40 -0.96
CA ARG A 34 -9.81 2.20 -2.18
C ARG A 34 -8.98 3.45 -2.54
N GLY A 35 -9.45 4.63 -2.16
CA GLY A 35 -8.77 5.92 -2.37
C GLY A 35 -7.47 6.11 -1.59
N GLU A 36 -7.23 5.34 -0.52
CA GLU A 36 -6.08 5.51 0.39
C GLU A 36 -4.95 4.51 0.12
N SER A 37 -5.17 3.50 -0.73
CA SER A 37 -4.17 2.45 -0.98
C SER A 37 -3.34 2.74 -2.22
N LEU A 38 -2.04 2.94 -2.03
CA LEU A 38 -1.09 3.16 -3.12
C LEU A 38 -1.04 1.97 -4.09
N THR A 39 -1.02 0.75 -3.54
CA THR A 39 -0.98 -0.49 -4.34
C THR A 39 -2.25 -0.68 -5.16
N TYR A 40 -3.41 -0.27 -4.65
CA TYR A 40 -4.65 -0.26 -5.43
C TYR A 40 -4.53 0.65 -6.66
N TRP A 41 -4.07 1.89 -6.46
CA TRP A 41 -3.93 2.86 -7.55
C TRP A 41 -2.89 2.43 -8.58
N MET A 42 -1.74 1.91 -8.15
CA MET A 42 -0.73 1.34 -9.07
C MET A 42 -1.32 0.22 -9.93
N ASN A 43 -2.08 -0.71 -9.34
CA ASN A 43 -2.75 -1.76 -10.10
C ASN A 43 -3.82 -1.21 -11.05
N LYS A 44 -4.60 -0.22 -10.59
CA LYS A 44 -5.61 0.46 -11.42
C LYS A 44 -4.95 1.09 -12.66
N PHE A 45 -3.87 1.85 -12.48
CA PHE A 45 -3.17 2.50 -13.58
C PHE A 45 -2.49 1.51 -14.53
N LYS A 46 -1.87 0.44 -14.02
CA LYS A 46 -1.31 -0.63 -14.86
C LYS A 46 -2.36 -1.34 -15.73
N SER A 47 -3.62 -1.36 -15.28
CA SER A 47 -4.73 -1.99 -16.02
C SER A 47 -5.37 -1.08 -17.08
N MET A 48 -5.04 0.22 -17.07
CA MET A 48 -5.54 1.17 -18.08
C MET A 48 -4.75 1.05 -19.38
N THR A 49 -5.39 1.41 -20.49
CA THR A 49 -4.66 1.72 -21.72
C THR A 49 -3.83 2.98 -21.56
N VAL A 50 -2.80 3.16 -22.40
CA VAL A 50 -1.95 4.36 -22.40
C VAL A 50 -2.77 5.64 -22.55
N LYS A 51 -3.82 5.60 -23.39
CA LYS A 51 -4.73 6.73 -23.63
C LYS A 51 -5.61 7.04 -22.41
N GLU A 52 -6.13 6.02 -21.74
CA GLU A 52 -6.90 6.21 -20.51
C GLU A 52 -6.03 6.77 -19.40
N PHE A 53 -4.79 6.27 -19.29
CA PHE A 53 -3.82 6.76 -18.32
C PHE A 53 -3.48 8.24 -18.58
N SER A 54 -3.13 8.63 -19.81
CA SER A 54 -2.83 10.03 -20.13
C SER A 54 -3.99 10.99 -19.84
N ASN A 55 -5.22 10.53 -20.05
CA ASN A 55 -6.42 11.33 -19.86
C ASN A 55 -6.93 11.33 -18.41
N TRP A 56 -6.32 10.52 -17.53
CA TRP A 56 -6.81 10.35 -16.17
C TRP A 56 -6.67 11.63 -15.33
N GLN A 57 -5.55 12.35 -15.46
CA GLN A 57 -5.36 13.60 -14.71
C GLN A 57 -6.32 14.71 -15.14
N GLU A 58 -6.69 14.76 -16.42
CA GLU A 58 -7.65 15.74 -16.93
C GLU A 58 -9.08 15.43 -16.48
N SER A 59 -9.45 14.15 -16.47
CA SER A 59 -10.78 13.69 -16.06
C SER A 59 -10.96 13.57 -14.54
N THR A 60 -9.88 13.59 -13.77
CA THR A 60 -9.88 13.55 -12.29
C THR A 60 -9.00 14.68 -11.75
N PRO A 61 -9.54 15.90 -11.57
CA PRO A 61 -8.76 17.05 -11.14
C PRO A 61 -8.20 16.88 -9.72
N ASP A 62 -7.22 17.71 -9.37
CA ASP A 62 -6.58 17.76 -8.04
C ASP A 62 -7.56 17.95 -6.87
N THR A 63 -8.68 18.63 -7.09
CA THR A 63 -9.75 18.80 -6.12
C THR A 63 -10.49 17.50 -5.77
N GLU A 64 -10.39 16.46 -6.61
CA GLU A 64 -11.14 15.22 -6.48
C GLU A 64 -10.26 13.99 -6.20
N ARG A 65 -8.98 14.04 -6.59
CA ARG A 65 -8.04 12.92 -6.36
C ARG A 65 -7.33 13.05 -5.01
N THR A 66 -7.07 11.90 -4.39
CA THR A 66 -6.25 11.83 -3.19
C THR A 66 -4.77 11.99 -3.53
N ILE A 67 -3.97 12.46 -2.57
CA ILE A 67 -2.50 12.52 -2.70
C ILE A 67 -1.91 11.16 -3.05
N VAL A 68 -2.49 10.07 -2.53
CA VAL A 68 -2.05 8.71 -2.82
C VAL A 68 -2.28 8.34 -4.29
N ALA A 69 -3.42 8.74 -4.87
CA ALA A 69 -3.71 8.52 -6.28
C ALA A 69 -2.74 9.31 -7.16
N ASP A 70 -2.46 10.56 -6.80
CA ASP A 70 -1.51 11.42 -7.52
C ASP A 70 -0.08 10.87 -7.48
N LEU A 71 0.38 10.44 -6.29
CA LEU A 71 1.68 9.82 -6.11
C LEU A 71 1.82 8.53 -6.93
N ALA A 72 0.79 7.68 -6.94
CA ALA A 72 0.78 6.47 -7.77
C ALA A 72 0.85 6.81 -9.26
N TYR A 73 0.11 7.82 -9.71
CA TYR A 73 0.14 8.26 -11.10
C TYR A 73 1.54 8.70 -11.51
N SER A 74 2.15 9.63 -10.75
CA SER A 74 3.51 10.11 -11.04
C SER A 74 4.55 8.98 -11.06
N ARG A 75 4.39 7.98 -10.19
CA ARG A 75 5.34 6.85 -10.12
C ARG A 75 5.20 5.90 -11.30
N VAL A 76 3.97 5.59 -11.71
CA VAL A 76 3.72 4.79 -12.92
C VAL A 76 4.18 5.54 -14.17
N GLN A 77 3.99 6.86 -14.22
CA GLN A 77 4.50 7.70 -15.30
C GLN A 77 6.03 7.67 -15.36
N LYS A 78 6.74 7.85 -14.23
CA LYS A 78 8.22 7.80 -14.20
C LYS A 78 8.79 6.43 -14.52
N ALA A 79 8.06 5.36 -14.20
CA ALA A 79 8.48 3.99 -14.50
C ALA A 79 8.64 3.70 -16.00
N THR A 80 8.13 4.54 -16.90
CA THR A 80 8.37 4.41 -18.35
C THR A 80 9.78 4.83 -18.74
N GLU A 81 10.43 5.69 -17.96
CA GLU A 81 11.75 6.28 -18.23
C GLU A 81 12.83 5.77 -17.27
N SER A 82 12.43 5.40 -16.04
CA SER A 82 13.31 5.04 -14.93
C SER A 82 13.21 3.55 -14.57
N LEU A 83 14.33 2.83 -14.70
CA LEU A 83 14.42 1.43 -14.29
C LEU A 83 14.17 1.24 -12.78
N GLN A 84 14.56 2.21 -11.96
CA GLN A 84 14.38 2.14 -10.51
C GLN A 84 12.89 2.22 -10.15
N ASP A 85 12.17 3.17 -10.75
CA ASP A 85 10.73 3.31 -10.54
C ASP A 85 9.95 2.11 -11.11
N PHE A 86 10.40 1.57 -12.25
CA PHE A 86 9.85 0.34 -12.80
C PHE A 86 9.95 -0.84 -11.84
N LYS A 87 11.16 -1.07 -11.27
CA LYS A 87 11.37 -2.15 -10.28
C LYS A 87 10.46 -2.00 -9.08
N GLU A 88 10.27 -0.79 -8.57
CA GLU A 88 9.39 -0.57 -7.44
C GLU A 88 7.92 -0.81 -7.77
N VAL A 89 7.45 -0.31 -8.92
CA VAL A 89 6.06 -0.55 -9.35
C VAL A 89 5.84 -2.05 -9.54
N ALA A 90 6.78 -2.76 -10.16
CA ALA A 90 6.74 -4.22 -10.32
C ALA A 90 6.72 -4.94 -8.97
N ASP A 91 7.69 -4.68 -8.08
CA ASP A 91 7.79 -5.32 -6.76
C ASP A 91 6.51 -5.14 -5.92
N ARG A 92 5.85 -3.98 -6.03
CA ARG A 92 4.61 -3.67 -5.28
C ARG A 92 3.34 -4.27 -5.89
N THR A 93 3.33 -4.54 -7.19
CA THR A 93 2.12 -4.97 -7.92
C THR A 93 2.14 -6.43 -8.33
N GLU A 94 3.32 -6.95 -8.65
CA GLU A 94 3.56 -8.34 -9.08
C GLU A 94 4.25 -9.16 -7.98
N GLY A 95 4.80 -8.48 -6.96
CA GLY A 95 5.55 -9.10 -5.89
C GLY A 95 7.03 -9.20 -6.23
N LYS A 96 7.86 -9.30 -5.18
CA LYS A 96 9.30 -9.52 -5.32
C LYS A 96 9.61 -11.00 -5.25
N ALA A 97 10.56 -11.45 -6.06
CA ALA A 97 11.06 -12.82 -5.97
C ALA A 97 11.62 -13.11 -4.57
N VAL A 98 11.31 -14.29 -4.04
CA VAL A 98 11.83 -14.74 -2.74
C VAL A 98 13.33 -14.95 -2.87
N ILE A 99 14.12 -14.14 -2.15
CA ILE A 99 15.57 -14.31 -2.08
C ILE A 99 15.85 -15.34 -0.99
N THR A 100 16.31 -16.53 -1.37
CA THR A 100 16.80 -17.53 -0.42
C THR A 100 18.26 -17.24 -0.14
N ILE A 101 18.57 -16.76 1.07
CA ILE A 101 19.94 -16.60 1.53
C ILE A 101 20.36 -17.95 2.11
N GLN A 102 21.19 -18.70 1.39
CA GLN A 102 21.93 -19.81 1.97
C GLN A 102 23.17 -19.22 2.65
N SER A 103 23.11 -19.12 3.97
CA SER A 103 24.28 -18.79 4.79
C SER A 103 24.97 -20.09 5.17
N ASP A 104 26.08 -20.40 4.52
CA ASP A 104 27.12 -21.19 5.19
C ASP A 104 27.71 -20.29 6.29
N ASP A 105 28.01 -20.85 7.47
CA ASP A 105 28.39 -20.18 8.73
C ASP A 105 29.70 -19.34 8.69
N SER A 106 30.01 -18.71 7.56
CA SER A 106 31.14 -17.81 7.39
C SER A 106 30.69 -16.48 6.78
N VAL A 107 30.36 -15.56 7.69
CA VAL A 107 30.46 -14.10 7.53
C VAL A 107 29.49 -13.46 6.52
N LEU A 108 28.34 -13.03 7.02
CA LEU A 108 27.46 -12.07 6.35
C LEU A 108 27.94 -10.64 6.59
N PHE A 109 28.93 -10.16 5.82
CA PHE A 109 29.14 -8.71 5.64
C PHE A 109 29.71 -8.41 4.25
N ASP A 110 28.83 -8.22 3.27
CA ASP A 110 29.16 -7.38 2.11
C ASP A 110 27.95 -6.54 1.67
N ASN A 111 27.30 -5.91 2.66
CA ASN A 111 26.47 -4.76 2.40
C ASN A 111 27.23 -3.57 2.96
N GLU A 112 27.76 -2.72 2.08
CA GLU A 112 28.36 -1.44 2.47
C GLU A 112 27.25 -0.56 3.11
N VAL A 113 27.16 -0.58 4.43
CA VAL A 113 26.25 0.28 5.19
C VAL A 113 26.83 1.69 5.20
N LYS A 114 26.39 2.55 4.28
CA LYS A 114 26.64 4.00 4.37
C LYS A 114 25.73 4.59 5.44
N ILE A 115 26.30 4.81 6.63
CA ILE A 115 25.69 5.66 7.65
C ILE A 115 25.88 7.12 7.20
N ILE A 116 24.80 7.78 6.78
CA ILE A 116 24.80 9.22 6.53
C ILE A 116 24.47 9.90 7.86
N THR A 117 25.48 10.40 8.56
CA THR A 117 25.30 11.34 9.67
C THR A 117 24.99 12.72 9.10
N PHE A 118 23.80 13.24 9.38
CA PHE A 118 23.49 14.65 9.18
C PHE A 118 24.01 15.41 10.41
N SER A 119 25.09 16.16 10.23
CA SER A 119 25.50 17.20 11.18
C SER A 119 24.49 18.33 11.06
N ASN A 120 23.71 18.59 12.11
CA ASN A 120 23.01 19.86 12.22
C ASN A 120 24.06 20.93 12.48
N GLU A 121 24.54 21.59 11.43
CA GLU A 121 25.30 22.82 11.56
C GLU A 121 24.34 23.93 12.01
N ASP A 122 24.44 24.23 13.30
CA ASP A 122 24.22 25.50 13.97
C ASP A 122 23.43 26.58 13.20
N HIS A 123 22.15 26.71 13.56
CA HIS A 123 21.48 28.00 13.48
C HIS A 123 22.10 28.94 14.54
N GLN A 124 23.18 29.63 14.18
CA GLN A 124 23.44 30.94 14.76
C GLN A 124 22.39 31.89 14.19
N SER A 125 21.43 32.26 15.05
CA SER A 125 20.53 33.36 14.77
C SER A 125 21.32 34.66 14.76
N ASP A 126 21.43 35.28 13.59
CA ASP A 126 21.77 36.69 13.48
C ASP A 126 20.70 37.50 14.25
N ARG A 127 21.09 38.02 15.41
CA ARG A 127 20.45 39.21 15.99
C ARG A 127 21.47 40.32 15.88
N ASP A 128 21.42 41.02 14.75
CA ASP A 128 21.98 42.36 14.62
C ASP A 128 21.02 43.36 15.29
N ASP A 129 21.60 44.18 16.17
CA ASP A 129 21.23 45.53 16.66
C ASP A 129 19.74 45.93 16.85
#